data_AF-A0A2W0ARR7-F1
#
_entry.id   AF-A0A2W0ARR7-F1
#
_cell.length_a   1.000
_cell.length_b   1.000
_cell.length_c   1.000
_cell.angle_alpha   90.00
_cell.angle_beta   90.00
_cell.angle_gamma   90.00
#
_symmetry.space_group_name_H-M   'P 1'
#
loop_
_entity.id
_entity.type
_entity.pdbx_description
1 polymer ?
#
loop_
_entity_poly.entity_id
_entity_poly.type
_entity_poly.pdbx_seq_one_letter_code
_entity_poly.pdbx_strand_id
1 'polypeptide(L)'
;MRVLGQIYERVVSVRNSLYDRQVFKARRLNWPVVSVGNISAGGSGKTPFVIALGELFLKRGMWIDVLSRGYRRSTSGVLSVDASGTPEQFGDEPLLIARKLPCPVIVGENRYSAGVHAESQYKAATQNPMHLLDDGFQHRQLHRDFDIVLLNREDLDDNLLPRGRLRESFASLKRADAVVVDESFPKGKLPNGNFQTWRIERETQIPALNGPVIAFCGIARP
;
A
#
# COMPACT_ATOMS: atom_id res chain seq x y z
N MET A 1 -0.49 -15.84 25.03
CA MET A 1 -0.86 -15.32 23.68
C MET A 1 -2.28 -15.71 23.22
N ARG A 2 -2.84 -16.85 23.67
CA ARG A 2 -4.30 -17.19 23.77
C ARG A 2 -5.30 -16.10 23.37
N VAL A 3 -5.53 -15.31 24.40
CA VAL A 3 -6.59 -14.33 24.59
C VAL A 3 -6.28 -13.02 23.85
N LEU A 4 -5.01 -12.60 23.81
CA LEU A 4 -4.61 -11.36 23.14
C LEU A 4 -4.93 -11.36 21.64
N GLY A 5 -4.69 -12.47 20.94
CA GLY A 5 -5.06 -12.58 19.52
C GLY A 5 -6.57 -12.55 19.29
N GLN A 6 -7.37 -13.15 20.19
CA GLN A 6 -8.84 -13.12 20.09
C GLN A 6 -9.41 -11.72 20.36
N ILE A 7 -8.81 -10.99 21.31
CA ILE A 7 -9.15 -9.58 21.56
C ILE A 7 -8.81 -8.74 20.34
N TYR A 8 -7.61 -8.88 19.77
CA TYR A 8 -7.20 -8.17 18.56
C TYR A 8 -8.15 -8.44 17.38
N GLU A 9 -8.45 -9.72 17.12
CA GLU A 9 -9.40 -10.13 16.09
C GLU A 9 -10.78 -9.50 16.29
N ARG A 10 -11.31 -9.52 17.52
CA ARG A 10 -12.59 -8.87 17.84
C ARG A 10 -12.54 -7.37 17.59
N VAL A 11 -11.49 -6.67 18.03
CA VAL A 11 -11.34 -5.23 17.81
C VAL A 11 -11.28 -4.90 16.32
N VAL A 12 -10.49 -5.64 15.54
CA VAL A 12 -10.39 -5.47 14.08
C VAL A 12 -11.73 -5.76 13.40
N SER A 13 -12.39 -6.85 13.78
CA SER A 13 -13.68 -7.26 13.22
C SER A 13 -14.79 -6.26 13.53
N VAL A 14 -14.87 -5.77 14.78
CA VAL A 14 -15.82 -4.72 15.18
C VAL A 14 -15.56 -3.43 14.40
N ARG A 15 -14.31 -2.97 14.34
CA ARG A 15 -13.95 -1.78 13.56
C ARG A 15 -14.37 -1.95 12.10
N ASN A 16 -14.08 -3.10 11.50
CA ASN A 16 -14.46 -3.39 10.12
C ASN A 16 -15.98 -3.42 9.93
N SER A 17 -16.73 -4.00 10.87
CA SER A 17 -18.19 -4.01 10.85
C SER A 17 -18.79 -2.61 10.94
N LEU A 18 -18.20 -1.72 11.75
CA LEU A 18 -18.66 -0.33 11.86
C LEU A 18 -18.49 0.46 10.55
N TYR A 19 -17.40 0.22 9.81
CA TYR A 19 -17.25 0.80 8.46
C TYR A 19 -18.17 0.14 7.43
N ASP A 20 -18.31 -1.19 7.47
CA ASP A 20 -19.21 -1.93 6.56
C ASP A 20 -20.67 -1.46 6.71
N ARG A 21 -21.09 -1.15 7.95
CA ARG A 21 -22.42 -0.63 8.29
C ARG A 21 -22.54 0.90 8.13
N GLN A 22 -21.52 1.57 7.59
CA GLN A 22 -21.48 3.03 7.40
C GLN A 22 -21.67 3.86 8.70
N VAL A 23 -21.46 3.26 9.88
CA VAL A 23 -21.46 3.97 11.16
C VAL A 23 -20.30 4.96 11.20
N PHE A 24 -19.14 4.55 10.69
CA PHE A 24 -18.05 5.46 10.36
C PHE A 24 -18.09 5.82 8.88
N LYS A 25 -18.16 7.13 8.59
CA LYS A 25 -18.18 7.65 7.22
C LYS A 25 -16.76 7.80 6.69
N ALA A 26 -16.47 7.12 5.57
CA ALA A 26 -15.27 7.39 4.80
C ALA A 26 -15.38 8.77 4.14
N ARG A 27 -14.30 9.55 4.19
CA ARG A 27 -14.20 10.84 3.49
C ARG A 27 -13.81 10.59 2.03
N ARG A 28 -14.28 11.42 1.11
CA ARG A 28 -13.98 11.33 -0.34
C ARG A 28 -13.13 12.52 -0.77
N LEU A 29 -12.11 12.24 -1.58
CA LEU A 29 -11.34 13.24 -2.32
C LEU A 29 -12.08 13.57 -3.63
N ASN A 30 -11.67 14.64 -4.30
CA ASN A 30 -12.23 15.05 -5.58
C ASN A 30 -11.70 14.17 -6.72
N TRP A 31 -10.44 13.72 -6.63
CA TRP A 31 -9.86 12.82 -7.62
C TRP A 31 -10.07 11.35 -7.24
N PRO A 32 -10.21 10.45 -8.24
CA PRO A 32 -10.29 9.01 -8.01
C PRO A 32 -9.10 8.52 -7.20
N VAL A 33 -9.34 7.49 -6.39
CA VAL A 33 -8.27 6.89 -5.62
C VAL A 33 -8.15 5.38 -5.76
N VAL A 34 -6.95 4.95 -6.17
CA VAL A 34 -6.52 3.56 -6.20
C VAL A 34 -5.67 3.29 -4.96
N SER A 35 -5.98 2.22 -4.24
CA SER A 35 -5.24 1.80 -3.04
C SER A 35 -4.46 0.53 -3.35
N VAL A 36 -3.19 0.52 -2.95
CA VAL A 36 -2.37 -0.69 -2.89
C VAL A 36 -2.13 -1.01 -1.42
N GLY A 37 -2.44 -2.23 -1.01
CA GLY A 37 -2.18 -2.69 0.34
C GLY A 37 -1.96 -4.19 0.43
N ASN A 38 -1.96 -4.69 1.65
CA ASN A 38 -1.93 -6.12 1.95
C ASN A 38 -2.69 -6.37 3.26
N ILE A 39 -2.82 -7.63 3.67
CA ILE A 39 -3.43 -8.00 4.95
C ILE A 39 -2.42 -8.30 6.06
N SER A 40 -1.11 -8.28 5.80
CA SER A 40 -0.06 -8.62 6.77
C SER A 40 0.87 -7.44 7.13
N ALA A 41 1.50 -7.52 8.29
CA ALA A 41 2.56 -6.62 8.75
C ALA A 41 3.91 -7.21 8.32
N GLY A 42 4.36 -6.84 7.13
CA GLY A 42 5.60 -7.35 6.55
C GLY A 42 5.76 -6.97 5.07
N GLY A 43 6.91 -7.32 4.51
CA GLY A 43 7.24 -7.10 3.11
C GLY A 43 6.39 -7.98 2.19
N SER A 44 5.33 -7.40 1.65
CA SER A 44 4.46 -8.03 0.64
C SER A 44 4.78 -7.58 -0.79
N GLY A 45 5.85 -6.81 -0.97
CA GLY A 45 6.20 -6.20 -2.26
C GLY A 45 5.30 -5.03 -2.66
N LYS A 46 4.64 -4.35 -1.69
CA LYS A 46 3.79 -3.17 -1.95
C LYS A 46 4.57 -2.06 -2.65
N THR A 47 5.68 -1.61 -2.09
CA THR A 47 6.45 -0.48 -2.63
C THR A 47 6.94 -0.76 -4.06
N PRO A 48 7.55 -1.93 -4.37
CA PRO A 48 7.84 -2.28 -5.77
C PRO A 48 6.60 -2.30 -6.68
N PHE A 49 5.47 -2.81 -6.20
CA PHE A 49 4.24 -2.84 -6.99
C PHE A 49 3.64 -1.44 -7.22
N VAL A 50 3.67 -0.55 -6.21
CA VAL A 50 3.27 0.86 -6.34
C VAL A 50 4.13 1.56 -7.38
N ILE A 51 5.44 1.33 -7.38
CA ILE A 51 6.36 1.87 -8.39
C ILE A 51 5.99 1.33 -9.78
N ALA A 52 5.88 0.02 -9.95
CA ALA A 52 5.54 -0.58 -11.24
C ALA A 52 4.18 -0.10 -11.78
N LEU A 53 3.18 0.01 -10.90
CA LEU A 53 1.85 0.51 -11.25
C LEU A 53 1.88 2.01 -11.61
N GLY A 54 2.64 2.81 -10.85
CA GLY A 54 2.84 4.22 -11.12
C GLY A 54 3.52 4.46 -12.47
N GLU A 55 4.59 3.72 -12.77
CA GLU A 55 5.25 3.75 -14.08
C GLU A 55 4.28 3.39 -15.22
N LEU A 56 3.43 2.38 -15.03
CA LEU A 56 2.43 1.98 -16.03
C LEU A 56 1.42 3.10 -16.30
N PHE A 57 0.92 3.76 -15.25
CA PHE A 57 -0.01 4.89 -15.40
C PHE A 57 0.64 6.08 -16.10
N LEU A 58 1.85 6.46 -15.69
CA LEU A 58 2.60 7.54 -16.31
C LEU A 58 2.91 7.26 -17.79
N LYS A 59 3.31 6.02 -18.14
CA LYS A 59 3.51 5.60 -19.54
C LYS A 59 2.24 5.70 -20.38
N ARG A 60 1.06 5.60 -19.77
CA ARG A 60 -0.25 5.78 -20.42
C ARG A 60 -0.70 7.24 -20.48
N GLY A 61 0.15 8.19 -20.07
CA GLY A 61 -0.17 9.62 -20.05
C GLY A 61 -1.17 10.01 -18.95
N MET A 62 -1.32 9.19 -17.90
CA MET A 62 -2.13 9.55 -16.76
C MET A 62 -1.34 10.45 -15.81
N TRP A 63 -2.01 11.41 -15.19
CA TRP A 63 -1.43 12.19 -14.11
C TRP A 63 -1.74 11.51 -12.78
N ILE A 64 -0.71 11.25 -11.98
CA ILE A 64 -0.86 10.61 -10.68
C ILE A 64 -0.08 11.36 -9.61
N ASP A 65 -0.52 11.20 -8.36
CA ASP A 65 0.33 11.38 -7.18
C ASP A 65 0.33 10.11 -6.32
N VAL A 66 1.30 10.01 -5.42
CA VAL A 66 1.34 8.93 -4.42
C VAL A 66 1.12 9.50 -3.03
N LEU A 67 0.14 8.94 -2.31
CA LEU A 67 -0.11 9.26 -0.92
C LEU A 67 0.43 8.11 -0.04
N SER A 68 1.41 8.41 0.81
CA SER A 68 1.98 7.45 1.75
C SER A 68 1.88 7.95 3.19
N ARG A 69 2.06 7.04 4.15
CA ARG A 69 1.99 7.36 5.58
C ARG A 69 3.21 8.15 6.07
N GLY A 70 4.40 7.88 5.52
CA GLY A 70 5.66 8.40 6.06
C GLY A 70 6.09 7.71 7.35
N TYR A 71 6.11 6.37 7.36
CA TYR A 71 6.44 5.60 8.57
C TYR A 71 7.87 5.88 9.06
N ARG A 72 8.03 5.99 10.40
CA ARG A 72 9.31 6.24 11.12
C ARG A 72 10.06 7.54 10.79
N ARG A 73 9.48 8.45 10.01
CA ARG A 73 10.04 9.80 9.87
C ARG A 73 9.96 10.58 11.19
N SER A 74 10.87 11.53 11.39
CA SER A 74 10.90 12.45 12.53
C SER A 74 10.01 13.67 12.33
N THR A 75 9.66 13.99 11.09
CA THR A 75 8.77 15.10 10.76
C THR A 75 7.30 14.75 11.00
N SER A 76 6.46 15.79 11.14
CA SER A 76 5.02 15.64 11.38
C SER A 76 4.21 16.44 10.36
N GLY A 77 2.90 16.23 10.35
CA GLY A 77 1.99 16.93 9.43
C GLY A 77 1.97 16.35 8.02
N VAL A 78 1.53 17.13 7.05
CA VAL A 78 1.49 16.75 5.63
C VAL A 78 2.65 17.42 4.93
N LEU A 79 3.46 16.65 4.20
CA LEU A 79 4.63 17.15 3.49
C LEU A 79 4.71 16.53 2.09
N SER A 80 5.10 17.33 1.11
CA SER A 80 5.58 16.83 -0.18
C SER A 80 7.00 16.30 0.00
N VAL A 81 7.26 15.10 -0.51
CA VAL A 81 8.57 14.45 -0.42
C VAL A 81 9.52 15.08 -1.41
N ASP A 82 10.67 15.55 -0.91
CA ASP A 82 11.81 15.91 -1.73
C ASP A 82 12.66 14.66 -2.00
N ALA A 83 12.83 14.30 -3.27
CA ALA A 83 13.63 13.13 -3.66
C ALA A 83 15.12 13.25 -3.27
N SER A 84 15.62 14.47 -3.05
CA SER A 84 16.96 14.75 -2.55
C SER A 84 17.08 14.70 -1.01
N GLY A 85 15.96 14.60 -0.30
CA GLY A 85 15.92 14.54 1.16
C GLY A 85 16.33 13.19 1.74
N THR A 86 16.08 13.01 3.05
CA THR A 86 16.50 11.83 3.81
C THR A 86 15.34 10.97 4.34
N PRO A 87 15.58 9.68 4.64
CA PRO A 87 14.57 8.83 5.25
C PRO A 87 14.06 9.32 6.61
N GLU A 88 14.91 9.99 7.39
CA GLU A 88 14.49 10.59 8.66
C GLU A 88 13.44 11.67 8.42
N GLN A 89 13.52 12.39 7.29
CA GLN A 89 12.56 13.44 6.96
C GLN A 89 11.23 12.89 6.39
N PHE A 90 11.29 11.88 5.53
CA PHE A 90 10.13 11.47 4.73
C PHE A 90 9.72 10.00 4.90
N GLY A 91 10.58 9.17 5.49
CA GLY A 91 10.48 7.71 5.54
C GLY A 91 11.19 7.05 4.36
N ASP A 92 11.67 5.83 4.56
CA ASP A 92 12.39 5.06 3.53
C ASP A 92 11.54 4.79 2.29
N GLU A 93 10.32 4.26 2.47
CA GLU A 93 9.45 3.86 1.36
C GLU A 93 8.97 5.05 0.51
N PRO A 94 8.46 6.17 1.08
CA PRO A 94 8.05 7.32 0.28
C PRO A 94 9.21 7.96 -0.48
N LEU A 95 10.39 8.03 0.13
CA LEU A 95 11.58 8.57 -0.51
C LEU A 95 12.04 7.68 -1.68
N LEU A 96 11.97 6.36 -1.53
CA LEU A 96 12.23 5.43 -2.63
C LEU A 96 11.25 5.64 -3.79
N ILE A 97 9.96 5.78 -3.50
CA ILE A 97 8.93 6.05 -4.52
C ILE A 97 9.23 7.38 -5.23
N ALA A 98 9.50 8.45 -4.49
CA ALA A 98 9.77 9.78 -5.05
C ALA A 98 11.02 9.81 -5.94
N ARG A 99 12.01 8.97 -5.65
CA ARG A 99 13.23 8.83 -6.47
C ARG A 99 13.00 8.00 -7.74
N LYS A 100 11.98 7.15 -7.77
CA LYS A 100 11.70 6.22 -8.88
C LYS A 100 10.63 6.74 -9.83
N LEU A 101 9.63 7.43 -9.30
CA LEU A 101 8.52 7.94 -10.09
C LEU A 101 8.65 9.45 -10.32
N PRO A 102 8.53 9.94 -11.57
CA PRO A 102 8.46 11.36 -11.85
C PRO A 102 7.05 11.91 -11.56
N CYS A 103 6.56 11.72 -10.33
CA CYS A 103 5.27 12.23 -9.85
C CYS A 103 5.36 12.74 -8.42
N PRO A 104 4.44 13.62 -7.97
CA PRO A 104 4.40 14.04 -6.58
C PRO A 104 4.20 12.86 -5.62
N VAL A 105 4.95 12.86 -4.53
CA VAL A 105 4.74 11.94 -3.40
C VAL A 105 4.46 12.77 -2.16
N ILE A 106 3.34 12.51 -1.49
CA ILE A 106 2.90 13.25 -0.32
C ILE A 106 2.80 12.29 0.86
N VAL A 107 3.41 12.68 1.98
CA VAL A 107 3.43 11.90 3.21
C VAL A 107 2.55 12.54 4.28
N GLY A 108 1.68 11.73 4.88
CA GLY A 108 0.83 12.15 5.98
C GLY A 108 0.11 10.96 6.64
N GLU A 109 0.05 10.96 7.97
CA GLU A 109 -0.61 9.88 8.72
C GLU A 109 -2.09 9.75 8.35
N ASN A 110 -2.75 10.90 8.19
CA ASN A 110 -4.09 11.01 7.64
C ASN A 110 -3.99 11.17 6.11
N ARG A 111 -4.33 10.13 5.36
CA ARG A 111 -4.21 10.14 3.89
C ARG A 111 -5.24 11.08 3.25
N TYR A 112 -6.38 11.33 3.90
CA TYR A 112 -7.32 12.33 3.40
C TYR A 112 -6.70 13.73 3.44
N SER A 113 -6.05 14.11 4.54
CA SER A 113 -5.37 15.39 4.64
C SER A 113 -4.21 15.52 3.63
N ALA A 114 -3.48 14.42 3.39
CA ALA A 114 -2.45 14.35 2.35
C ALA A 114 -3.03 14.57 0.94
N GLY A 115 -4.14 13.91 0.62
CA GLY A 115 -4.83 14.09 -0.66
C GLY A 115 -5.38 15.50 -0.85
N VAL A 116 -6.01 16.09 0.16
CA VAL A 116 -6.50 17.49 0.10
C VAL A 116 -5.35 18.46 -0.14
N HIS A 117 -4.20 18.24 0.50
CA HIS A 117 -3.00 19.02 0.23
C HIS A 117 -2.57 18.89 -1.23
N ALA A 118 -2.46 17.67 -1.76
CA ALA A 118 -2.10 17.44 -3.15
C ALA A 118 -3.07 18.14 -4.13
N GLU A 119 -4.38 17.94 -3.97
CA GLU A 119 -5.41 18.59 -4.79
C GLU A 119 -5.32 20.13 -4.73
N SER A 120 -4.96 20.69 -3.57
CA SER A 120 -4.81 22.14 -3.41
C SER A 120 -3.61 22.71 -4.18
N GLN A 121 -2.52 21.95 -4.29
CA GLN A 121 -1.29 22.38 -4.97
C GLN A 121 -1.43 22.25 -6.50
N TYR A 122 -2.23 21.29 -6.95
CA TYR A 122 -2.26 20.86 -8.36
C TYR A 122 -3.62 21.05 -9.04
N LYS A 123 -4.42 22.03 -8.58
CA LYS A 123 -5.78 22.33 -9.10
C LYS A 123 -5.87 22.53 -10.62
N ALA A 124 -4.77 22.87 -11.29
CA ALA A 124 -4.70 23.15 -12.72
C ALA A 124 -4.27 21.94 -13.57
N ALA A 125 -4.19 20.72 -13.00
CA ALA A 125 -3.83 19.53 -13.76
C ALA A 125 -4.83 19.31 -14.92
N THR A 126 -4.33 19.41 -16.14
CA THR A 126 -5.13 19.39 -17.38
C THR A 126 -5.50 17.98 -17.84
N GLN A 127 -5.10 16.93 -17.12
CA GLN A 127 -5.31 15.53 -17.53
C GLN A 127 -5.60 14.62 -16.32
N ASN A 128 -6.64 13.78 -16.49
CA ASN A 128 -7.13 12.69 -15.64
C ASN A 128 -6.31 12.41 -14.36
N PRO A 129 -6.47 13.24 -13.31
CA PRO A 129 -5.67 13.11 -12.11
C PRO A 129 -6.20 11.97 -11.24
N MET A 130 -5.28 11.26 -10.56
CA MET A 130 -5.62 10.14 -9.70
C MET A 130 -4.64 10.02 -8.54
N HIS A 131 -5.15 9.68 -7.35
CA HIS A 131 -4.34 9.36 -6.20
C HIS A 131 -3.99 7.86 -6.20
N LEU A 132 -2.73 7.52 -5.91
CA LEU A 132 -2.29 6.16 -5.64
C LEU A 132 -1.86 6.04 -4.18
N LEU A 133 -2.49 5.15 -3.40
CA LEU A 133 -2.10 4.93 -2.01
C LEU A 133 -1.09 3.81 -1.87
N ASP A 134 -0.03 4.11 -1.13
CA ASP A 134 0.90 3.13 -0.60
C ASP A 134 0.46 2.72 0.83
N ASP A 135 0.20 1.43 1.02
CA ASP A 135 -0.33 0.82 2.25
C ASP A 135 -1.71 1.39 2.68
N GLY A 136 -2.67 1.37 1.75
CA GLY A 136 -4.00 1.96 1.90
C GLY A 136 -5.10 1.03 2.45
N PHE A 137 -4.94 -0.29 2.40
CA PHE A 137 -6.06 -1.23 2.59
C PHE A 137 -6.73 -1.17 3.98
N GLN A 138 -5.96 -0.91 5.04
CA GLN A 138 -6.49 -0.69 6.39
C GLN A 138 -7.04 0.73 6.61
N HIS A 139 -6.71 1.69 5.74
CA HIS A 139 -7.02 3.10 5.90
C HIS A 139 -8.43 3.45 5.40
N ARG A 140 -9.43 2.81 6.01
CA ARG A 140 -10.86 2.92 5.66
C ARG A 140 -11.50 4.29 5.90
N GLN A 141 -10.77 5.21 6.54
CA GLN A 141 -11.22 6.60 6.76
C GLN A 141 -11.27 7.42 5.47
N LEU A 142 -10.52 7.05 4.45
CA LEU A 142 -10.54 7.65 3.13
C LEU A 142 -11.11 6.63 2.15
N HIS A 143 -12.07 7.06 1.32
CA HIS A 143 -12.70 6.25 0.29
C HIS A 143 -11.71 5.84 -0.80
N ARG A 144 -11.82 4.60 -1.30
CA ARG A 144 -11.09 4.12 -2.48
C ARG A 144 -12.08 3.79 -3.57
N ASP A 145 -11.77 4.18 -4.78
CA ASP A 145 -12.54 3.82 -5.97
C ASP A 145 -12.06 2.49 -6.56
N PHE A 146 -10.85 2.05 -6.20
CA PHE A 146 -10.33 0.71 -6.51
C PHE A 146 -9.33 0.25 -5.44
N ASP A 147 -9.53 -0.93 -4.82
CA ASP A 147 -8.67 -1.52 -3.80
C ASP A 147 -7.91 -2.75 -4.34
N ILE A 148 -6.58 -2.65 -4.39
CA ILE A 148 -5.65 -3.71 -4.79
C ILE A 148 -4.97 -4.27 -3.54
N VAL A 149 -5.05 -5.59 -3.37
CA VAL A 149 -4.47 -6.28 -2.21
C VAL A 149 -3.43 -7.30 -2.66
N LEU A 150 -2.19 -7.11 -2.23
CA LEU A 150 -1.11 -8.07 -2.41
C LEU A 150 -1.18 -9.15 -1.34
N LEU A 151 -1.04 -10.40 -1.76
CA LEU A 151 -0.91 -11.56 -0.90
C LEU A 151 0.32 -12.37 -1.30
N ASN A 152 1.04 -12.86 -0.29
CA ASN A 152 2.14 -13.79 -0.47
C ASN A 152 1.75 -15.20 -0.01
N ARG A 153 2.52 -16.21 -0.45
CA ARG A 153 2.36 -17.62 -0.04
C ARG A 153 2.22 -17.80 1.47
N GLU A 154 3.00 -17.05 2.24
CA GLU A 154 3.10 -17.23 3.69
C GLU A 154 1.91 -16.63 4.42
N ASP A 155 1.16 -15.72 3.80
CA ASP A 155 -0.05 -15.17 4.43
C ASP A 155 -1.10 -16.27 4.64
N LEU A 156 -1.13 -17.30 3.76
CA LEU A 156 -2.11 -18.40 3.79
C LEU A 156 -2.12 -19.18 5.11
N ASP A 157 -0.94 -19.36 5.70
CA ASP A 157 -0.72 -20.20 6.88
C ASP A 157 -0.38 -19.35 8.12
N ASP A 158 -0.47 -18.02 8.01
CA ASP A 158 -0.13 -17.07 9.08
C ASP A 158 -1.33 -16.81 10.02
N ASN A 159 -1.05 -16.21 11.17
CA ASN A 159 -2.04 -15.88 12.19
C ASN A 159 -2.23 -14.37 12.31
N LEU A 160 -3.36 -13.95 12.89
CA LEU A 160 -3.57 -12.56 13.29
C LEU A 160 -2.54 -12.12 14.33
N LEU A 161 -2.19 -10.84 14.28
CA LEU A 161 -1.39 -10.20 15.32
C LEU A 161 -2.03 -10.41 16.72
N PRO A 162 -1.21 -10.56 17.78
CA PRO A 162 0.26 -10.54 17.78
C PRO A 162 0.91 -11.92 17.51
N ARG A 163 0.13 -12.97 17.17
CA ARG A 163 0.68 -14.34 17.00
C ARG A 163 1.42 -14.55 15.69
N GLY A 164 0.92 -13.90 14.67
CA GLY A 164 1.47 -13.92 13.34
C GLY A 164 1.46 -12.51 12.78
N ARG A 165 1.61 -12.38 11.47
CA ARG A 165 1.73 -11.05 10.85
C ARG A 165 0.42 -10.52 10.31
N LEU A 166 -0.66 -11.30 10.23
CA LEU A 166 -1.91 -10.81 9.65
C LEU A 166 -2.46 -9.65 10.49
N ARG A 167 -2.60 -8.48 9.86
CA ARG A 167 -3.32 -7.30 10.37
C ARG A 167 -4.82 -7.48 10.27
N GLU A 168 -5.26 -8.22 9.26
CA GLU A 168 -6.66 -8.55 8.99
C GLU A 168 -6.77 -9.99 8.49
N SER A 169 -7.93 -10.63 8.69
CA SER A 169 -8.17 -11.98 8.19
C SER A 169 -8.47 -11.97 6.69
N PHE A 170 -8.42 -13.14 6.04
CA PHE A 170 -8.77 -13.30 4.63
C PHE A 170 -10.21 -12.88 4.32
N ALA A 171 -11.11 -12.87 5.30
CA ALA A 171 -12.47 -12.36 5.13
C ALA A 171 -12.50 -10.86 4.76
N SER A 172 -11.46 -10.09 5.07
CA SER A 172 -11.35 -8.70 4.65
C SER A 172 -11.16 -8.54 3.14
N LEU A 173 -10.74 -9.58 2.41
CA LEU A 173 -10.56 -9.55 0.95
C LEU A 173 -11.86 -9.33 0.18
N LYS A 174 -13.02 -9.49 0.82
CA LYS A 174 -14.32 -9.07 0.26
C LYS A 174 -14.38 -7.59 -0.14
N ARG A 175 -13.44 -6.77 0.38
CA ARG A 175 -13.30 -5.34 0.09
C ARG A 175 -12.36 -5.05 -1.09
N ALA A 176 -11.61 -6.04 -1.56
CA ALA A 176 -10.68 -5.86 -2.66
C ALA A 176 -11.46 -5.87 -3.98
N ASP A 177 -11.00 -5.07 -4.94
CA ASP A 177 -11.41 -5.15 -6.34
C ASP A 177 -10.43 -6.02 -7.15
N ALA A 178 -9.17 -6.05 -6.74
CA ALA A 178 -8.15 -6.94 -7.28
C ALA A 178 -7.26 -7.53 -6.17
N VAL A 179 -6.94 -8.82 -6.32
CA VAL A 179 -5.96 -9.52 -5.50
C VAL A 179 -4.78 -9.89 -6.36
N VAL A 180 -3.60 -9.45 -5.93
CA VAL A 180 -2.32 -9.68 -6.60
C VAL A 180 -1.56 -10.75 -5.86
N VAL A 181 -1.12 -11.76 -6.60
CA VAL A 181 -0.27 -12.84 -6.10
C VAL A 181 0.90 -13.08 -7.04
N ASP A 182 2.01 -13.58 -6.52
CA ASP A 182 3.13 -14.02 -7.34
C ASP A 182 3.03 -15.50 -7.73
N GLU A 183 4.01 -15.98 -8.50
CA GLU A 183 4.12 -17.36 -8.97
C GLU A 183 4.21 -18.38 -7.84
N SER A 184 4.71 -17.98 -6.66
CA SER A 184 4.80 -18.86 -5.49
C SER A 184 3.42 -19.17 -4.89
N PHE A 185 2.42 -18.33 -5.16
CA PHE A 185 1.09 -18.48 -4.57
C PHE A 185 0.28 -19.61 -5.24
N PRO A 186 -0.09 -20.67 -4.49
CA PRO A 186 -0.75 -21.85 -5.04
C PRO A 186 -2.10 -21.52 -5.67
N LYS A 187 -2.35 -22.11 -6.85
CA LYS A 187 -3.65 -22.01 -7.53
C LYS A 187 -4.74 -22.64 -6.65
N GLY A 188 -5.93 -22.01 -6.64
CA GLY A 188 -7.09 -22.48 -5.88
C GLY A 188 -7.06 -22.23 -4.36
N LYS A 189 -6.05 -21.52 -3.83
CA LYS A 189 -5.98 -21.16 -2.40
C LYS A 189 -6.47 -19.75 -2.07
N LEU A 190 -6.85 -18.97 -3.08
CA LEU A 190 -7.55 -17.70 -2.85
C LEU A 190 -8.98 -17.98 -2.39
N PRO A 191 -9.52 -17.23 -1.42
CA PRO A 191 -10.92 -17.37 -1.05
C PRO A 191 -11.82 -16.92 -2.20
N ASN A 192 -13.03 -17.44 -2.26
CA ASN A 192 -14.04 -16.93 -3.18
C ASN A 192 -14.37 -15.47 -2.83
N GLY A 193 -14.41 -14.61 -3.84
CA GLY A 193 -14.76 -13.21 -3.69
C GLY A 193 -15.04 -12.55 -5.03
N ASN A 194 -15.65 -11.37 -4.99
CA ASN A 194 -15.93 -10.57 -6.18
C ASN A 194 -14.73 -9.66 -6.51
N PHE A 195 -13.56 -10.26 -6.73
CA PHE A 195 -12.33 -9.53 -7.07
C PHE A 195 -11.64 -10.17 -8.27
N GLN A 196 -10.93 -9.35 -9.03
CA GLN A 196 -10.04 -9.81 -10.07
C GLN A 196 -8.82 -10.49 -9.44
N THR A 197 -8.32 -11.56 -10.07
CA THR A 197 -7.05 -12.17 -9.66
C THR A 197 -5.98 -11.78 -10.66
N TRP A 198 -4.94 -11.08 -10.21
CA TRP A 198 -3.78 -10.74 -11.01
C TRP A 198 -2.59 -11.55 -10.54
N ARG A 199 -1.93 -12.22 -11.48
CA ARG A 199 -0.68 -12.94 -11.24
C ARG A 199 0.46 -12.13 -11.81
N ILE A 200 1.43 -11.83 -10.97
CA ILE A 200 2.64 -11.11 -11.36
C ILE A 200 3.83 -12.07 -11.30
N GLU A 201 4.80 -11.83 -12.17
CA GLU A 201 6.11 -12.45 -12.10
C GLU A 201 7.09 -11.40 -11.57
N ARG A 202 7.94 -11.80 -10.62
CA ARG A 202 8.97 -10.93 -10.04
C ARG A 202 10.33 -11.42 -10.50
N GLU A 203 11.03 -10.58 -11.25
CA GLU A 203 12.40 -10.86 -11.67
C GLU A 203 13.38 -9.99 -10.87
N THR A 204 14.38 -10.63 -10.27
CA THR A 204 15.51 -9.91 -9.64
C THR A 204 16.63 -9.79 -10.65
N GLN A 205 16.88 -8.58 -11.14
CA GLN A 205 18.02 -8.31 -12.00
C GLN A 205 19.24 -7.94 -11.17
N ILE A 206 20.25 -8.80 -11.19
CA ILE A 206 21.54 -8.52 -10.58
C ILE A 206 22.42 -7.92 -11.67
N PRO A 207 22.89 -6.66 -11.54
CA PRO A 207 23.77 -6.06 -12.54
C PRO A 207 25.08 -6.86 -12.62
N ALA A 208 25.78 -6.79 -13.75
CA ALA A 208 27.12 -7.36 -13.85
C ALA A 208 28.05 -6.62 -12.87
N LEU A 209 28.57 -7.33 -11.88
CA LEU A 209 29.45 -6.78 -10.84
C LEU A 209 30.87 -7.28 -11.08
N ASN A 210 31.84 -6.36 -11.15
CA ASN A 210 33.25 -6.69 -11.27
C ASN A 210 33.91 -6.64 -9.88
N GLY A 211 34.45 -7.78 -9.44
CA GLY A 211 35.15 -7.90 -8.16
C GLY A 211 34.28 -8.43 -7.00
N PRO A 212 34.85 -8.56 -5.79
CA PRO A 212 34.13 -9.04 -4.63
C PRO A 212 33.06 -8.04 -4.21
N VAL A 213 31.85 -8.54 -3.96
CA VAL A 213 30.70 -7.74 -3.55
C VAL A 213 30.13 -8.24 -2.23
N ILE A 214 29.69 -7.30 -1.41
CA ILE A 214 28.86 -7.57 -0.23
C ILE A 214 27.43 -7.20 -0.63
N ALA A 215 26.58 -8.21 -0.78
CA ALA A 215 25.16 -8.00 -0.95
C ALA A 215 24.49 -7.95 0.43
N PHE A 216 23.65 -6.94 0.66
CA PHE A 216 22.79 -6.87 1.83
C PHE A 216 21.35 -6.74 1.37
N CYS A 217 20.45 -7.54 1.94
CA CYS A 217 19.02 -7.44 1.70
C CYS A 217 18.39 -6.45 2.70
N GLY A 218 17.67 -5.44 2.22
CA GLY A 218 16.95 -4.47 3.04
C GLY A 218 15.45 -4.38 2.69
N ILE A 219 14.62 -4.17 3.72
CA ILE A 219 13.18 -3.80 3.77
C ILE A 219 12.16 -4.80 3.15
N ALA A 220 12.54 -6.02 2.78
CA ALA A 220 11.58 -7.12 2.71
C ALA A 220 12.26 -8.48 2.94
N ARG A 221 12.14 -8.98 4.18
CA ARG A 221 12.51 -10.33 4.64
C ARG A 221 13.98 -10.75 4.40
N PRO A 222 14.86 -10.61 5.41
CA PRO A 222 15.94 -11.59 5.58
C PRO A 222 15.38 -12.99 5.82
#